data_AF-A0A8T0YS88-F1
#
_entry.id   AF-A0A8T0YS88-F1
#
_cell.length_a   1.000
_cell.length_b   1.000
_cell.length_c   1.000
_cell.angle_alpha   90.00
_cell.angle_beta   90.00
_cell.angle_gamma   90.00
#
_symmetry.space_group_name_H-M   'P 1'
#
loop_
_entity.id
_entity.type
_entity.pdbx_description
1 polymer ?
#
loop_
_entity_poly.entity_id
_entity_poly.type
_entity_poly.pdbx_seq_one_letter_code
_entity_poly.pdbx_strand_id
1 'polypeptide(L)'
;MLLLWHEALGSDDEQAAEDELYARVLYSQEDGEGGERLLQNLHLVQGLLTFVRMQRYRGDDEEKRETTTGWTPEWASVTLSRRRFFILEVEPQIFMALGVQPTVEIKDHRSAYKGLLREMYGMFRLFHGSIDSVCCQWRGHFGADDEVH
;
A
#
# COMPACT_ATOMS: atom_id res chain seq x y z
N MET A 1 11.53 6.74 -1.05
CA MET A 1 10.12 6.77 -1.46
C MET A 1 9.29 6.02 -0.44
N LEU A 2 8.25 6.67 0.10
CA LEU A 2 7.23 6.09 0.97
C LEU A 2 5.86 6.30 0.31
N LEU A 3 5.06 5.26 0.20
CA LEU A 3 3.74 5.28 -0.43
C LEU A 3 2.73 4.59 0.49
N LEU A 4 1.55 5.17 0.65
CA LEU A 4 0.40 4.59 1.33
C LEU A 4 -0.78 4.62 0.37
N TRP A 5 -1.43 3.48 0.16
CA TRP A 5 -2.58 3.40 -0.72
C TRP A 5 -3.63 2.43 -0.18
N HIS A 6 -4.86 2.61 -0.64
CA HIS A 6 -5.97 1.71 -0.40
C HIS A 6 -6.27 0.93 -1.68
N GLU A 7 -6.30 -0.40 -1.60
CA GLU A 7 -6.44 -1.28 -2.76
C GLU A 7 -7.81 -1.16 -3.44
N ALA A 8 -8.89 -1.02 -2.67
CA ALA A 8 -10.25 -0.87 -3.21
C ALA A 8 -10.74 0.58 -3.44
N LEU A 9 -9.90 1.60 -3.26
CA LEU A 9 -10.27 2.95 -3.70
C LEU A 9 -9.99 3.11 -5.20
N GLY A 10 -10.53 4.15 -5.82
CA GLY A 10 -10.33 4.41 -7.25
C GLY A 10 -10.91 3.33 -8.17
N SER A 11 -10.43 3.30 -9.41
CA SER A 11 -10.93 2.41 -10.47
C SER A 11 -9.85 1.40 -10.91
N ASP A 12 -10.26 0.15 -11.16
CA ASP A 12 -9.42 -0.88 -11.81
C ASP A 12 -9.60 -0.89 -13.33
N ASP A 13 -10.44 -0.01 -13.89
CA ASP A 13 -10.68 0.07 -15.33
C ASP A 13 -9.41 0.54 -16.06
N GLU A 14 -9.07 -0.13 -17.15
CA GLU A 14 -7.94 0.26 -18.02
C GLU A 14 -8.16 1.64 -18.67
N GLN A 15 -9.41 2.10 -18.72
CA GLN A 15 -9.82 3.41 -19.22
C GLN A 15 -10.04 4.45 -18.11
N ALA A 16 -9.73 4.13 -16.85
CA ALA A 16 -9.86 5.05 -15.74
C ALA A 16 -9.05 6.33 -15.99
N ALA A 17 -9.64 7.47 -15.66
CA ALA A 17 -8.94 8.75 -15.73
C ALA A 17 -7.86 8.82 -14.64
N GLU A 18 -6.84 9.66 -14.83
CA GLU A 18 -5.70 9.72 -13.90
C GLU A 18 -6.12 10.06 -12.47
N ASP A 19 -7.11 10.94 -12.29
CA ASP A 19 -7.68 11.33 -11.00
C ASP A 19 -8.37 10.16 -10.28
N GLU A 20 -9.03 9.27 -11.02
CA GLU A 20 -9.61 8.04 -10.47
C GLU A 20 -8.53 7.06 -9.98
N LEU A 21 -7.38 7.01 -10.67
CA LEU A 21 -6.23 6.22 -10.24
C LEU A 21 -5.55 6.83 -9.00
N TYR A 22 -5.43 8.17 -8.95
CA TYR A 22 -4.89 8.89 -7.79
C TYR A 22 -5.73 8.73 -6.54
N ALA A 23 -7.04 8.50 -6.65
CA ALA A 23 -7.92 8.26 -5.50
C ALA A 23 -7.50 7.07 -4.64
N ARG A 24 -6.68 6.14 -5.17
CA ARG A 24 -6.05 5.06 -4.40
C ARG A 24 -5.00 5.54 -3.42
N VAL A 25 -4.28 6.62 -3.76
CA VAL A 25 -3.14 7.09 -3.00
C VAL A 25 -3.62 7.91 -1.81
N LEU A 26 -3.29 7.45 -0.61
CA LEU A 26 -3.59 8.14 0.64
C LEU A 26 -2.45 9.07 1.07
N TYR A 27 -1.21 8.67 0.76
CA TYR A 27 -0.03 9.46 1.04
C TYR A 27 1.12 9.05 0.12
N SER A 28 1.91 10.03 -0.31
CA SER A 28 3.15 9.79 -1.03
C SER A 28 4.24 10.77 -0.58
N GLN A 29 5.43 10.23 -0.39
CA GLN A 29 6.65 11.00 -0.17
C GLN A 29 7.75 10.44 -1.08
N GLU A 30 8.23 11.27 -1.99
CA GLU A 30 9.35 10.96 -2.87
C GLU A 30 10.48 11.99 -2.68
N ASP A 31 11.72 11.54 -2.85
CA ASP A 31 12.88 12.43 -2.85
C ASP A 31 12.93 13.15 -4.21
N GLY A 32 12.24 14.28 -4.34
CA GLY A 32 12.23 15.14 -5.54
C GLY A 32 10.86 15.73 -5.89
N GLU A 33 10.85 16.72 -6.80
CA GLU A 33 9.63 17.36 -7.31
C GLU A 33 9.14 16.62 -8.56
N GLY A 34 7.96 16.00 -8.52
CA GLY A 34 7.31 15.45 -9.71
C GLY A 34 6.15 14.51 -9.41
N GLY A 35 4.93 15.02 -9.44
CA GLY A 35 3.69 14.22 -9.31
C GLY A 35 3.55 13.14 -10.38
N GLU A 36 4.17 13.33 -11.56
CA GLU A 36 4.14 12.38 -12.69
C GLU A 36 4.74 10.99 -12.35
N ARG A 37 5.61 10.91 -11.34
CA ARG A 37 6.19 9.64 -10.89
C ARG A 37 5.31 8.88 -9.93
N LEU A 38 4.28 9.51 -9.35
CA LEU A 38 3.44 8.89 -8.34
C LEU A 38 2.67 7.68 -8.91
N LEU A 39 1.99 7.83 -10.04
CA LEU A 39 1.28 6.70 -10.67
C LEU A 39 2.25 5.59 -11.10
N GLN A 40 3.41 5.96 -11.63
CA GLN A 40 4.45 4.98 -12.00
C GLN A 40 4.90 4.17 -10.78
N ASN A 41 5.12 4.86 -9.66
CA ASN A 41 5.50 4.24 -8.39
C ASN A 41 4.37 3.37 -7.81
N LEU A 42 3.12 3.82 -7.90
CA LEU A 42 1.94 3.06 -7.48
C LEU A 42 1.83 1.76 -8.30
N HIS A 43 1.83 1.85 -9.63
CA HIS A 43 1.75 0.69 -10.51
C HIS A 43 2.92 -0.28 -10.31
N LEU A 44 4.13 0.25 -10.10
CA LEU A 44 5.29 -0.57 -9.78
C LEU A 44 5.04 -1.39 -8.50
N VAL A 45 4.63 -0.73 -7.41
CA VAL A 45 4.43 -1.39 -6.11
C VAL A 45 3.25 -2.37 -6.16
N GLN A 46 2.15 -2.02 -6.83
CA GLN A 46 1.02 -2.92 -7.06
C GLN A 46 1.46 -4.16 -7.87
N GLY A 47 2.23 -3.97 -8.93
CA GLY A 47 2.79 -5.05 -9.72
C GLY A 47 3.70 -5.97 -8.90
N LEU A 48 4.53 -5.41 -8.02
CA LEU A 48 5.37 -6.18 -7.10
C LEU A 48 4.54 -6.99 -6.09
N LEU A 49 3.48 -6.39 -5.53
CA LEU A 49 2.56 -7.07 -4.61
C LEU A 49 1.86 -8.24 -5.31
N THR A 50 1.32 -8.01 -6.51
CA THR A 50 0.70 -9.06 -7.35
C THR A 50 1.69 -10.16 -7.69
N PHE A 51 2.93 -9.81 -8.04
CA PHE A 51 3.99 -10.79 -8.30
C PHE A 51 4.29 -11.65 -7.08
N VAL A 52 4.40 -11.06 -5.88
CA VAL A 52 4.63 -11.80 -4.64
C VAL A 52 3.46 -12.72 -4.30
N ARG A 53 2.22 -12.24 -4.48
CA ARG A 53 1.01 -13.07 -4.35
C ARG A 53 1.11 -14.28 -5.28
N MET A 54 1.35 -14.06 -6.58
CA MET A 54 1.50 -15.13 -7.59
C MET A 54 2.62 -16.13 -7.29
N GLN A 55 3.77 -15.66 -6.81
CA GLN A 55 4.89 -16.54 -6.49
C GLN A 55 4.57 -17.47 -5.31
N ARG A 56 3.84 -16.98 -4.31
CA ARG A 56 3.45 -17.80 -3.14
C ARG A 56 2.32 -18.76 -3.45
N TYR A 57 1.42 -18.41 -4.36
CA TYR A 57 0.42 -19.36 -4.90
C TYR A 57 1.07 -20.59 -5.56
N ARG A 58 2.34 -20.50 -5.97
CA ARG A 58 3.09 -21.61 -6.59
C ARG A 58 3.92 -22.44 -5.60
N GLY A 59 4.13 -21.96 -4.38
CA GLY A 59 5.16 -22.45 -3.46
C GLY A 59 4.68 -23.16 -2.19
N ASP A 60 3.46 -22.87 -1.69
CA ASP A 60 2.94 -23.43 -0.43
C ASP A 60 1.51 -23.97 -0.61
N ASP A 61 1.35 -25.26 -0.27
CA ASP A 61 0.14 -26.00 0.13
C ASP A 61 -1.19 -25.71 -0.58
N GLU A 62 -1.55 -26.60 -1.50
CA GLU A 62 -2.95 -26.83 -1.93
C GLU A 62 -3.89 -27.20 -0.76
N GLU A 63 -3.36 -27.50 0.44
CA GLU A 63 -4.12 -27.99 1.61
C GLU A 63 -4.67 -26.90 2.55
N LYS A 64 -4.30 -25.62 2.39
CA LYS A 64 -4.96 -24.50 3.11
C LYS A 64 -5.98 -23.77 2.23
N ARG A 65 -6.69 -24.53 1.39
CA ARG A 65 -7.70 -24.02 0.46
C ARG A 65 -9.07 -23.72 1.08
N GLU A 66 -9.25 -23.90 2.38
CA GLU A 66 -10.55 -23.69 2.99
C GLU A 66 -10.61 -22.32 3.69
N THR A 67 -11.38 -21.40 3.09
CA THR A 67 -12.16 -20.29 3.70
C THR A 67 -11.71 -18.83 3.59
N THR A 68 -10.73 -18.43 2.80
CA THR A 68 -10.53 -16.98 2.53
C THR A 68 -10.19 -16.69 1.08
N THR A 69 -11.18 -16.20 0.33
CA THR A 69 -10.99 -15.36 -0.85
C THR A 69 -10.06 -14.19 -0.49
N GLY A 70 -8.85 -14.14 -1.05
CA GLY A 70 -7.95 -12.99 -0.92
C GLY A 70 -6.92 -13.09 0.19
N TRP A 71 -6.02 -14.08 0.13
CA TRP A 71 -4.86 -14.09 1.03
C TRP A 71 -3.85 -13.01 0.62
N THR A 72 -3.83 -11.91 1.37
CA THR A 72 -2.82 -10.86 1.25
C THR A 72 -1.62 -11.20 2.14
N PRO A 73 -0.38 -11.14 1.62
CA PRO A 73 0.80 -11.34 2.46
C PRO A 73 0.91 -10.17 3.45
N GLU A 74 0.92 -10.49 4.76
CA GLU A 74 1.11 -9.51 5.84
C GLU A 74 2.30 -8.58 5.57
N TRP A 75 3.35 -9.10 4.91
CA TRP A 75 4.47 -8.30 4.42
C TRP A 75 5.20 -8.96 3.25
N ALA A 76 5.86 -8.14 2.43
CA ALA A 76 6.73 -8.54 1.34
C ALA A 76 8.00 -7.67 1.29
N SER A 77 9.10 -8.27 0.83
CA SER A 77 10.36 -7.56 0.57
C SER A 77 10.86 -7.97 -0.79
N VAL A 78 10.87 -7.03 -1.74
CA VAL A 78 11.32 -7.28 -3.11
C VAL A 78 12.55 -6.44 -3.41
N THR A 79 13.60 -7.07 -3.92
CA THR A 79 14.83 -6.37 -4.32
C THR A 79 14.86 -6.25 -5.84
N LEU A 80 14.87 -5.01 -6.32
CA LEU A 80 15.20 -4.68 -7.71
C LEU A 80 16.66 -4.25 -7.79
N SER A 81 17.20 -4.14 -9.02
CA SER A 81 18.63 -4.01 -9.31
C SER A 81 19.39 -2.97 -8.48
N ARG A 82 18.74 -1.86 -8.10
CA ARG A 82 19.34 -0.76 -7.31
C ARG A 82 18.50 -0.32 -6.11
N ARG A 83 17.35 -0.94 -5.88
CA ARG A 83 16.37 -0.50 -4.87
C ARG A 83 15.69 -1.70 -4.24
N ARG A 84 15.45 -1.63 -2.94
CA ARG A 84 14.67 -2.62 -2.22
C ARG A 84 13.35 -2.00 -1.78
N PHE A 85 12.27 -2.72 -2.03
CA PHE A 85 10.92 -2.34 -1.67
C PHE A 85 10.42 -3.23 -0.55
N PHE A 86 9.94 -2.62 0.52
CA PHE A 86 9.21 -3.27 1.59
C PHE A 86 7.76 -2.90 1.45
N ILE A 87 6.86 -3.88 1.45
CA ILE A 87 5.42 -3.68 1.33
C ILE A 87 4.79 -4.35 2.54
N LEU A 88 3.93 -3.62 3.25
CA LEU A 88 3.28 -4.06 4.47
C LEU A 88 1.79 -3.72 4.37
N GLU A 89 0.92 -4.69 4.63
CA GLU A 89 -0.49 -4.42 4.89
C GLU A 89 -0.61 -3.90 6.33
N VAL A 90 -1.05 -2.65 6.48
CA VAL A 90 -1.12 -1.95 7.79
C VAL A 90 -2.52 -2.01 8.40
N GLU A 91 -3.55 -2.03 7.54
CA GLU A 91 -4.97 -2.30 7.82
C GLU A 91 -5.53 -3.10 6.63
N PRO A 92 -6.68 -3.80 6.77
CA PRO A 92 -7.24 -4.56 5.66
C PRO A 92 -7.36 -3.70 4.39
N GLN A 93 -6.75 -4.16 3.29
CA GLN A 93 -6.71 -3.44 2.00
C GLN A 93 -5.92 -2.13 1.99
N ILE A 94 -5.28 -1.73 3.09
CA ILE A 94 -4.44 -0.54 3.19
C ILE A 94 -2.99 -0.96 3.31
N PHE A 95 -2.19 -0.49 2.36
CA PHE A 95 -0.81 -0.91 2.21
C PHE A 95 0.15 0.26 2.28
N MET A 96 1.27 0.02 2.95
CA MET A 96 2.39 0.93 3.03
C MET A 96 3.61 0.31 2.35
N ALA A 97 4.24 1.06 1.44
CA ALA A 97 5.45 0.65 0.76
C ALA A 97 6.60 1.64 0.97
N LEU A 98 7.79 1.09 1.21
CA LEU A 98 9.02 1.84 1.38
C LEU A 98 10.08 1.34 0.42
N GLY A 99 10.48 2.20 -0.51
CA GLY A 99 11.61 2.01 -1.41
C GLY A 99 12.88 2.62 -0.81
N VAL A 100 13.86 1.77 -0.50
CA VAL A 100 15.18 2.16 0.00
C VAL A 100 16.26 1.87 -1.03
N GLN A 101 17.26 2.74 -1.11
CA GLN A 101 18.50 2.46 -1.84
C GLN A 101 19.47 1.78 -0.89
N PRO A 102 19.90 0.54 -1.15
CA PRO A 102 20.93 -0.10 -0.33
C PRO A 102 22.23 0.68 -0.52
N THR A 103 22.67 1.39 0.51
CA THR A 103 24.06 1.84 0.59
C THR A 103 24.93 0.64 0.95
N VAL A 104 26.18 0.65 0.48
CA VAL A 104 27.13 -0.49 0.45
C VAL A 104 27.36 -1.15 1.83
N GLU A 105 26.93 -0.52 2.93
CA GLU A 105 27.21 -0.94 4.31
C GLU A 105 25.99 -1.49 5.07
N ILE A 106 24.78 -1.43 4.49
CA ILE A 106 23.56 -1.81 5.21
C ILE A 106 23.34 -3.33 5.10
N LYS A 107 23.62 -4.06 6.18
CA LYS A 107 23.25 -5.48 6.37
C LYS A 107 21.74 -5.67 6.13
N ASP A 108 21.31 -6.91 5.87
CA ASP A 108 19.91 -7.23 5.54
C ASP A 108 18.96 -6.97 6.74
N HIS A 109 18.56 -5.71 6.95
CA HIS A 109 17.74 -5.26 8.09
C HIS A 109 16.23 -5.38 7.81
N ARG A 110 15.77 -6.47 7.18
CA ARG A 110 14.34 -6.62 6.81
C ARG A 110 13.39 -6.45 8.00
N SER A 111 13.75 -7.01 9.15
CA SER A 111 12.97 -6.88 10.38
C SER A 111 12.90 -5.44 10.90
N ALA A 112 13.99 -4.66 10.76
CA ALA A 112 14.01 -3.27 11.19
C ALA A 112 13.10 -2.39 10.31
N TYR A 113 13.13 -2.58 8.99
CA TYR A 113 12.23 -1.84 8.09
C TYR A 113 10.76 -2.22 8.29
N LYS A 114 10.48 -3.51 8.54
CA LYS A 114 9.13 -3.95 8.95
C LYS A 114 8.69 -3.29 10.25
N GLY A 115 9.57 -3.22 11.25
CA GLY A 115 9.32 -2.54 12.53
C GLY A 115 9.04 -1.05 12.34
N LEU A 116 9.87 -0.36 11.56
CA LEU A 116 9.72 1.07 11.26
C LEU A 116 8.35 1.38 10.63
N LEU A 117 7.93 0.63 9.60
CA LEU A 117 6.61 0.84 8.96
C LEU A 117 5.45 0.65 9.95
N ARG A 118 5.54 -0.35 10.83
CA ARG A 118 4.55 -0.58 11.89
C ARG A 118 4.51 0.54 12.91
N GLU A 119 5.67 1.04 13.32
CA GLU A 119 5.77 2.15 14.27
C GLU A 119 5.24 3.45 13.67
N MET A 120 5.60 3.76 12.42
CA MET A 120 5.08 4.93 11.68
C MET A 120 3.57 4.89 11.59
N TYR A 121 3.00 3.74 11.20
CA TYR A 121 1.55 3.58 11.13
C TYR A 121 0.89 3.59 12.51
N GLY A 122 1.50 2.94 13.50
CA GLY A 122 1.03 2.92 14.89
C GLY A 122 0.96 4.33 15.47
N MET A 123 1.96 5.16 15.20
CA MET A 123 1.97 6.56 15.62
C MET A 123 0.84 7.36 14.96
N PHE A 124 0.63 7.22 13.64
CA PHE A 124 -0.52 7.82 12.96
C PHE A 124 -1.85 7.41 13.62
N ARG A 125 -2.03 6.10 13.85
CA ARG A 125 -3.26 5.54 14.41
C ARG A 125 -3.55 6.04 15.83
N LEU A 126 -2.52 6.30 16.63
CA LEU A 126 -2.69 6.87 17.98
C LEU A 126 -3.30 8.28 17.97
N PHE A 127 -2.97 9.10 16.97
CA PHE A 127 -3.46 10.49 16.89
C PHE A 127 -4.75 10.63 16.06
N HIS A 128 -4.93 9.79 15.04
CA HIS A 128 -6.00 9.94 14.05
C HIS A 128 -7.02 8.80 14.03
N GLY A 129 -6.74 7.68 14.70
CA GLY A 129 -7.55 6.46 14.59
C GLY A 129 -7.23 5.65 13.33
N SER A 130 -8.05 4.64 13.05
CA SER A 130 -7.93 3.80 11.83
C SER A 130 -8.32 4.62 10.60
N ILE A 131 -7.65 4.36 9.47
CA ILE A 131 -7.94 5.07 8.22
C ILE A 131 -9.36 4.77 7.75
N ASP A 132 -9.82 3.52 7.88
CA ASP A 132 -11.20 3.15 7.54
C ASP A 132 -12.22 3.92 8.38
N SER A 133 -11.94 4.11 9.68
CA SER A 133 -12.79 4.89 10.58
C SER A 133 -12.85 6.35 10.16
N VAL A 134 -11.70 6.92 9.78
CA VAL A 134 -11.59 8.32 9.33
C VAL A 134 -12.33 8.49 8.01
N CYS A 135 -12.07 7.64 7.00
CA CYS A 135 -12.77 7.66 5.72
C CYS A 135 -14.30 7.53 5.86
N CYS A 136 -14.78 6.64 6.73
CA CYS A 136 -16.21 6.52 7.04
C CYS A 136 -16.78 7.81 7.67
N GLN A 137 -16.02 8.46 8.55
CA GLN A 137 -16.43 9.71 9.18
C GLN A 137 -16.52 10.86 8.16
N TRP A 138 -15.58 10.97 7.22
CA TRP A 138 -15.66 11.94 6.12
C TRP A 138 -16.82 11.66 5.17
N ARG A 139 -17.09 10.38 4.88
CA ARG A 139 -18.25 9.99 4.05
C ARG A 139 -19.58 10.35 4.71
N GLY A 140 -19.69 10.21 6.03
CA GLY A 140 -20.85 10.65 6.80
C GLY A 140 -20.99 12.17 6.92
N HIS A 141 -19.90 12.92 6.80
CA HIS A 141 -19.92 14.39 6.85
C HIS A 141 -20.28 15.02 5.50
N PHE A 142 -19.81 14.44 4.38
CA PHE A 142 -20.15 14.92 3.03
C PHE A 142 -21.45 14.32 2.49
N GLY A 143 -21.87 13.13 2.95
CA GLY A 143 -23.14 12.52 2.55
C GLY A 143 -24.40 13.14 3.19
N ALA A 144 -24.23 14.12 4.08
CA ALA A 144 -25.35 14.87 4.67
C ALA A 144 -25.77 16.10 3.85
N ASP A 145 -24.96 16.51 2.86
CA ASP A 145 -25.22 17.71 2.05
C ASP A 145 -25.90 17.40 0.70
N ASP A 146 -26.08 16.13 0.32
CA ASP A 146 -26.72 15.71 -0.94
C ASP A 146 -28.22 15.34 -0.80
N GLU A 147 -28.84 15.57 0.36
CA GLU A 147 -30.32 15.52 0.52
C GLU A 147 -30.92 16.93 0.61
N VAL A 148 -30.75 17.75 -0.42
CA VAL A 148 -31.60 18.94 -0.62
C VAL A 148 -31.99 19.11 -2.10
N HIS A 149 -33.26 18.80 -2.34
CA HIS A 149 -34.17 19.16 -3.45
C HIS A 149 -34.12 18.41 -4.79
#